data_AF-A0A6N7GZH5-F1
#
_entry.id   AF-A0A6N7GZH5-F1
#
_cell.length_a   1.000
_cell.length_b   1.000
_cell.length_c   1.000
_cell.angle_alpha   90.00
_cell.angle_beta   90.00
_cell.angle_gamma   90.00
#
_symmetry.space_group_name_H-M   'P 1'
#
loop_
_entity.id
_entity.type
_entity.pdbx_description
1 polymer ?
#
loop_
_entity_poly.entity_id
_entity_poly.type
_entity_poly.pdbx_seq_one_letter_code
_entity_poly.pdbx_strand_id
1 'polypeptide(L)' 'MDQNAPAALVLRRAYTMREGADILQLSLGTVKRLIREGKIKAPRVSLKKRLIPNSEIERILSVGIDAPIAA' A
#
# COMPACT_ATOMS: atom_id res chain seq x y z
N MET A 1 -26.16 6.43 -23.07
CA MET A 1 -25.05 5.62 -22.50
C MET A 1 -24.13 6.63 -21.84
N ASP A 2 -24.51 7.09 -20.65
CA ASP A 2 -23.81 8.16 -19.94
C ASP A 2 -22.95 7.54 -18.85
N GLN A 3 -21.77 7.06 -19.25
CA GLN A 3 -20.70 6.73 -18.32
C GLN A 3 -19.92 7.98 -17.97
N ASN A 4 -20.57 8.94 -17.31
CA ASN A 4 -19.90 10.06 -16.65
C ASN A 4 -20.12 9.95 -15.14
N ALA A 5 -19.48 8.96 -14.53
CA ALA A 5 -19.32 8.93 -13.09
C ALA A 5 -18.19 9.92 -12.73
N PRO A 6 -18.47 10.98 -11.95
CA PRO A 6 -17.53 12.07 -11.74
C PRO A 6 -16.30 11.58 -10.99
N ALA A 7 -15.13 12.08 -11.41
CA ALA A 7 -13.79 11.85 -10.88
C ALA A 7 -13.57 12.26 -9.39
N ALA A 8 -14.63 12.30 -8.58
CA ALA A 8 -14.64 12.83 -7.21
C ALA A 8 -14.82 11.75 -6.11
N LEU A 9 -15.00 10.47 -6.47
CA LEU A 9 -15.00 9.37 -5.50
C LEU A 9 -13.73 8.50 -5.62
N VAL A 10 -12.56 9.12 -5.75
CA VAL A 10 -11.30 8.42 -5.51
C VAL A 10 -11.20 8.17 -4.01
N LEU A 11 -11.97 7.21 -3.51
CA LEU A 11 -11.66 6.53 -2.25
C LEU A 11 -10.19 6.13 -2.39
N ARG A 12 -9.30 6.83 -1.67
CA ARG A 12 -7.88 6.47 -1.59
C ARG A 12 -7.83 5.06 -1.04
N ARG A 13 -7.85 4.07 -1.94
CA ARG A 13 -7.89 2.65 -1.57
C ARG A 13 -6.68 2.38 -0.70
N ALA A 14 -6.91 1.71 0.41
CA ALA A 14 -5.87 1.31 1.32
C ALA A 14 -6.12 -0.14 1.70
N TYR A 15 -5.05 -0.91 1.68
CA TYR A 15 -5.07 -2.35 1.84
C TYR A 15 -4.58 -2.70 3.25
N THR A 16 -5.13 -3.74 3.84
CA THR A 16 -4.54 -4.33 5.04
C THR A 16 -3.16 -4.91 4.71
N MET A 17 -2.37 -5.19 5.74
CA MET A 17 -1.07 -5.85 5.55
C MET A 17 -1.18 -7.21 4.85
N ARG A 18 -2.32 -7.91 5.01
CA ARG A 18 -2.56 -9.20 4.33
C ARG A 18 -2.85 -8.98 2.85
N GLU A 19 -3.81 -8.12 2.53
CA GLU A 19 -4.13 -7.79 1.14
C GLU A 19 -2.92 -7.23 0.39
N GLY A 20 -2.13 -6.36 1.03
CA GLY A 20 -0.89 -5.87 0.43
C GLY A 20 0.16 -6.97 0.23
N ALA A 21 0.22 -7.96 1.12
CA ALA A 21 1.09 -9.12 0.94
C ALA A 21 0.65 -9.97 -0.26
N ASP A 22 -0.65 -10.20 -0.40
CA ASP A 22 -1.23 -10.96 -1.50
C ASP A 22 -1.00 -10.25 -2.85
N ILE A 23 -1.17 -8.92 -2.89
CA ILE A 23 -0.93 -8.12 -4.11
C ILE A 23 0.56 -8.10 -4.48
N LEU A 24 1.44 -7.91 -3.49
CA LEU A 24 2.88 -7.86 -3.73
C LEU A 24 3.51 -9.25 -3.88
N GLN A 25 2.72 -10.33 -3.77
CA GLN A 25 3.19 -11.72 -3.80
C GLN A 25 4.31 -11.98 -2.76
N LEU A 26 4.17 -11.39 -1.57
CA LEU A 26 5.11 -11.53 -0.47
C LEU A 26 4.47 -12.27 0.70
N SER A 27 5.29 -12.88 1.55
CA SER A 27 4.78 -13.36 2.84
C SER A 27 4.40 -12.19 3.74
N LEU A 28 3.35 -12.37 4.55
CA LEU A 28 2.93 -11.37 5.56
C LEU A 28 4.08 -10.99 6.51
N GLY A 29 4.98 -11.94 6.81
CA GLY A 29 6.19 -11.70 7.61
C GLY A 29 7.14 -10.72 6.93
N THR A 30 7.37 -10.88 5.63
CA THR A 30 8.19 -9.97 4.82
C THR A 30 7.59 -8.58 4.79
N VAL A 31 6.29 -8.45 4.53
CA VAL A 31 5.61 -7.14 4.56
C VAL A 31 5.75 -6.46 5.92
N LYS A 32 5.52 -7.19 7.03
CA LYS A 32 5.72 -6.65 8.38
C LYS A 32 7.16 -6.21 8.64
N ARG A 33 8.15 -6.97 8.17
CA ARG A 33 9.56 -6.63 8.26
C ARG A 33 9.87 -5.35 7.50
N LEU A 34 9.42 -5.25 6.25
CA LEU A 34 9.64 -4.07 5.40
C LEU A 34 8.95 -2.82 5.95
N ILE A 35 7.76 -2.94 6.54
CA ILE A 35 7.10 -1.83 7.25
C ILE A 35 7.94 -1.39 8.46
N ARG A 36 8.49 -2.34 9.23
CA ARG A 36 9.35 -2.04 10.39
C ARG A 36 10.66 -1.38 9.97
N GLU A 37 11.23 -1.81 8.85
CA GLU A 37 12.43 -1.22 8.23
C GLU A 37 12.14 0.12 7.51
N GLY A 38 10.87 0.56 7.45
CA GLY A 38 10.46 1.81 6.80
C GLY A 38 10.33 1.75 5.28
N LYS A 39 10.65 0.61 4.65
CA LYS A 39 10.61 0.39 3.19
C LYS A 39 9.21 0.38 2.59
N ILE A 40 8.19 0.07 3.41
CA ILE A 40 6.78 0.13 3.04
C ILE A 40 6.06 1.09 4.00
N LYS A 41 5.46 2.14 3.45
CA LYS A 41 4.63 3.08 4.21
C LYS A 41 3.29 2.45 4.56
N ALA A 42 3.10 2.14 5.84
CA ALA A 42 1.84 1.65 6.39
C ALA A 42 1.40 2.49 7.60
N PRO A 43 0.76 3.66 7.39
CA PRO A 43 0.27 4.51 8.45
C PRO A 43 -0.69 3.77 9.38
N ARG A 44 -0.63 4.12 10.67
CA ARG A 44 -1.49 3.56 11.70
C ARG A 44 -2.83 4.29 11.65
N VAL A 45 -3.89 3.58 11.30
CA VAL A 45 -5.26 4.11 11.25
C VAL A 45 -6.01 3.92 12.57
N SER A 46 -5.56 3.00 13.42
CA SER A 46 -6.06 2.79 14.78
C SER A 46 -5.00 2.10 15.64
N LEU A 47 -5.19 2.06 16.96
CA LEU A 47 -4.30 1.40 17.93
C LEU A 47 -3.80 0.02 17.49
N LYS A 48 -4.59 -0.78 16.78
CA LYS A 48 -4.19 -2.12 16.31
C LYS A 48 -4.12 -2.28 14.80
N LYS A 49 -4.37 -1.23 14.01
CA LYS A 49 -4.56 -1.35 12.55
C LYS A 49 -3.63 -0.41 11.79
N ARG A 50 -2.89 -0.98 10.84
CA ARG A 50 -2.12 -0.27 9.82
C ARG A 50 -2.66 -0.64 8.46
N LEU A 51 -2.72 0.33 7.56
CA LEU A 51 -3.12 0.13 6.17
C LEU A 51 -2.00 0.60 5.25
N ILE A 52 -1.80 -0.10 4.13
CA ILE A 52 -0.87 0.24 3.07
C ILE A 52 -1.67 1.00 2.00
N PRO A 53 -1.39 2.28 1.73
CA PRO A 53 -2.07 3.04 0.70
C PRO A 53 -1.87 2.40 -0.68
N ASN A 54 -2.85 2.49 -1.58
CA ASN A 54 -2.74 2.00 -2.96
C ASN A 54 -1.54 2.62 -3.70
N SER A 55 -1.29 3.91 -3.50
CA SER A 55 -0.12 4.59 -4.09
C SER A 55 1.21 3.96 -3.66
N GLU A 56 1.27 3.38 -2.47
CA GLU A 56 2.47 2.69 -2.00
C GLU A 56 2.60 1.30 -2.65
N ILE A 57 1.49 0.58 -2.85
CA ILE A 57 1.47 -0.67 -3.61
C ILE A 57 1.92 -0.41 -5.05
N GLU A 58 1.36 0.60 -5.71
CA GLU A 58 1.73 1.00 -7.08
C GLU A 58 3.20 1.40 -7.17
N ARG A 59 3.72 2.14 -6.18
CA ARG A 59 5.15 2.45 -6.09
C ARG A 59 5.98 1.18 -6.10
N ILE A 60 5.69 0.24 -5.20
CA ILE A 60 6.47 -1.00 -5.08
C ILE A 60 6.38 -1.85 -6.36
N LEU A 61 5.22 -1.92 -6.99
CA LEU A 61 5.05 -2.66 -8.25
C LEU A 61 5.79 -2.00 -9.42
N SER A 62 5.90 -0.67 -9.42
CA SER A 62 6.52 0.09 -10.51
C SER A 62 8.05 0.10 -10.46
N VAL A 63 8.64 0.23 -9.27
CA VAL A 63 10.11 0.35 -9.10
C VAL A 63 10.77 -0.84 -8.39
N GLY A 64 10.01 -1.76 -7.80
CA GLY A 64 10.55 -2.81 -6.94
C GLY A 64 10.85 -2.33 -5.51
N ILE A 65 11.09 -3.27 -4.60
CA ILE A 65 11.26 -3.01 -3.14
C ILE A 65 12.59 -2.28 -2.84
N ASP A 66 13.52 -2.22 -3.79
CA ASP A 66 14.86 -1.65 -3.63
C ASP A 66 14.96 -0.14 -3.94
N ALA A 67 13.87 0.51 -4.33
CA ALA A 67 13.90 1.93 -4.64
C ALA A 67 13.98 2.80 -3.37
N PRO A 68 14.93 3.76 -3.30
CA PRO A 68 15.10 4.62 -2.15
C PRO A 68 13.83 5.44 -1.89
N ILE A 69 13.50 5.60 -0.60
CA ILE A 69 12.47 6.52 -0.15
C ILE A 69 13.05 7.91 -0.39
N ALA A 70 12.77 8.52 -1.54
CA ALA A 70 13.12 9.91 -1.77
C ALA A 70 12.46 10.74 -0.66
N ALA A 71 13.33 11.42 0.09
CA ALA A 71 13.05 12.22 1.28
C ALA A 71 12.25 13.49 0.94
#